data_AF-A0A6A6WZU1-F1
#
_entry.id   AF-A0A6A6WZU1-F1
#
_cell.length_a   1.000
_cell.length_b   1.000
_cell.length_c   1.000
_cell.angle_alpha   90.00
_cell.angle_beta   90.00
_cell.angle_gamma   90.00
#
_symmetry.space_group_name_H-M   'P 1'
#
loop_
_entity.id
_entity.type
_entity.pdbx_description
1 polymer ?
#
loop_
_entity_poly.entity_id
_entity_poly.type
_entity_poly.pdbx_seq_one_letter_code
_entity_poly.pdbx_strand_id
1 'polypeptide(L)'
;MYTTPHFLCGKTIIISGAGIAGLYFAVALHKQWQSLPPGTNPPPTLKIFERDTPDAVDARGGYSLSLRSDSPSHGIQTLQKMGILDDIIDVAVPLPKDGKGSAGIWDGDM
;
A
#
# COMPACT_ATOMS: atom_id res chain seq x y z
N MET A 1 -24.34 6.16 26.16
CA MET A 1 -23.23 6.96 25.59
C MET A 1 -23.50 7.11 24.11
N TYR A 2 -23.66 8.34 23.61
CA TYR A 2 -23.83 8.56 22.17
C TYR A 2 -22.44 8.51 21.52
N THR A 3 -22.17 7.48 20.73
CA THR A 3 -20.95 7.42 19.92
C THR A 3 -21.19 8.28 18.69
N THR A 4 -20.46 9.39 18.59
CA THR A 4 -20.48 10.23 17.39
C THR A 4 -20.01 9.38 16.21
N PRO A 5 -20.75 9.34 15.09
CA PRO A 5 -20.31 8.61 13.90
C PRO A 5 -18.98 9.18 13.40
N HIS A 6 -18.09 8.30 12.95
CA HIS A 6 -16.80 8.67 12.39
C HIS A 6 -17.00 9.66 11.24
N PHE A 7 -16.17 10.70 11.13
CA PHE A 7 -16.40 11.78 10.17
C PHE A 7 -16.41 11.32 8.70
N LEU A 8 -15.79 10.18 8.37
CA LEU A 8 -15.80 9.59 7.02
C LEU A 8 -17.03 8.70 6.73
N CYS A 9 -17.90 8.48 7.71
CA CYS A 9 -19.09 7.66 7.62
C CYS A 9 -19.97 8.05 6.41
N GLY A 10 -20.25 7.09 5.53
CA GLY A 10 -21.08 7.28 4.34
C GLY A 10 -20.51 8.26 3.28
N LYS A 11 -19.28 8.74 3.43
CA LYS A 11 -18.66 9.62 2.44
C LYS A 11 -18.15 8.82 1.25
N THR A 12 -18.02 9.49 0.10
CA THR A 12 -17.27 8.95 -1.04
C THR A 12 -15.86 9.51 -1.01
N ILE A 13 -14.87 8.62 -1.12
CA ILE A 13 -13.46 8.96 -1.24
C ILE A 13 -13.01 8.55 -2.63
N ILE A 14 -12.47 9.53 -3.37
CA ILE A 14 -11.92 9.33 -4.70
C ILE A 14 -10.40 9.16 -4.58
N ILE A 15 -9.89 8.06 -5.11
CA ILE A 15 -8.47 7.73 -5.14
C ILE A 15 -8.02 7.82 -6.59
N SER A 16 -7.15 8.78 -6.89
CA SER A 16 -6.56 8.95 -8.22
C SER A 16 -5.19 8.27 -8.26
N GLY A 17 -5.14 7.10 -8.90
CA GLY A 17 -4.00 6.20 -9.00
C GLY A 17 -4.24 4.88 -8.24
N ALA A 18 -4.18 3.76 -8.96
CA ALA A 18 -4.20 2.39 -8.43
C ALA A 18 -2.79 1.77 -8.34
N GLY A 19 -1.76 2.59 -8.21
CA GLY A 19 -0.42 2.13 -7.81
C GLY A 19 -0.35 1.72 -6.34
N ILE A 20 0.86 1.40 -5.87
CA ILE A 20 1.11 0.88 -4.51
C ILE A 20 0.46 1.76 -3.42
N ALA A 21 0.63 3.09 -3.48
CA ALA A 21 0.10 4.00 -2.46
C ALA A 21 -1.43 4.06 -2.45
N GLY A 22 -2.08 4.10 -3.62
CA GLY A 22 -3.54 4.21 -3.73
C GLY A 22 -4.24 2.94 -3.27
N LEU A 23 -3.72 1.77 -3.68
CA LEU A 23 -4.21 0.48 -3.22
C LEU A 23 -3.93 0.26 -1.74
N TYR A 24 -2.74 0.62 -1.24
CA TYR A 24 -2.40 0.58 0.18
C TYR A 24 -3.43 1.37 1.00
N PHE A 25 -3.70 2.62 0.61
CA PHE A 25 -4.67 3.46 1.30
C PHE A 25 -6.06 2.82 1.32
N ALA A 26 -6.54 2.31 0.18
CA ALA A 26 -7.85 1.67 0.09
C ALA A 26 -7.96 0.45 1.02
N VAL A 27 -6.95 -0.43 0.99
CA VAL A 27 -6.92 -1.66 1.80
C VAL A 27 -6.76 -1.33 3.28
N ALA A 28 -5.86 -0.41 3.64
CA ALA A 28 -5.63 0.00 5.01
C ALA A 28 -6.89 0.63 5.62
N LEU A 29 -7.56 1.52 4.88
CA LEU A 29 -8.81 2.13 5.32
C LEU A 29 -9.91 1.08 5.51
N HIS A 30 -10.05 0.14 4.57
CA HIS A 30 -11.01 -0.96 4.69
C HIS A 30 -10.75 -1.80 5.96
N LYS A 31 -9.50 -2.19 6.21
CA LYS A 31 -9.11 -2.95 7.41
C LYS A 31 -9.34 -2.18 8.70
N GLN A 32 -8.97 -0.90 8.75
CA GLN A 32 -9.22 -0.06 9.91
C GLN A 32 -10.72 0.08 10.17
N TRP A 33 -11.53 0.21 9.12
CA TRP A 33 -12.98 0.33 9.27
C TRP A 33 -13.63 -0.92 9.87
N GLN A 34 -13.13 -2.10 9.54
CA GLN A 34 -13.60 -3.37 10.11
C GLN A 34 -13.31 -3.50 11.62
N SER A 35 -12.36 -2.73 12.16
CA SER A 35 -12.07 -2.71 13.60
C SER A 35 -13.04 -1.84 14.42
N LEU A 36 -13.85 -1.00 13.75
CA LEU A 36 -14.84 -0.15 14.41
C LEU A 36 -16.07 -0.95 14.85
N PRO A 37 -16.80 -0.50 15.90
CA PRO A 37 -18.03 -1.14 16.32
C PRO A 37 -19.05 -1.23 15.18
N PRO A 38 -19.61 -2.42 14.91
CA PRO A 38 -20.60 -2.59 13.86
C PRO A 38 -21.87 -1.78 14.15
N GLY A 39 -22.52 -1.27 13.10
CA GLY A 39 -23.84 -0.61 13.18
C GLY A 39 -23.83 0.91 13.34
N THR A 40 -22.76 1.53 13.86
CA THR A 40 -22.69 3.00 14.04
C THR A 40 -21.91 3.73 12.94
N ASN A 41 -21.14 3.01 12.13
CA ASN A 41 -20.23 3.60 11.14
C ASN A 41 -20.33 2.85 9.80
N PRO A 42 -21.32 3.14 8.94
CA PRO A 42 -21.28 2.63 7.57
C PRO A 42 -19.97 3.05 6.86
N PRO A 43 -19.30 2.12 6.16
CA PRO A 43 -18.03 2.38 5.53
C PRO A 43 -18.12 3.47 4.45
N PRO A 44 -17.04 4.23 4.22
CA PRO A 44 -16.96 5.12 3.08
C PRO A 44 -17.00 4.31 1.78
N THR A 45 -17.59 4.89 0.74
CA THR A 45 -17.49 4.36 -0.62
C THR A 45 -16.15 4.77 -1.22
N LEU A 46 -15.34 3.80 -1.63
CA LEU A 46 -14.06 4.07 -2.29
C LEU A 46 -14.23 3.95 -3.80
N LYS A 47 -13.81 4.98 -4.55
CA LYS A 47 -13.75 4.97 -6.01
C LYS A 47 -12.30 5.16 -6.45
N ILE A 48 -11.73 4.17 -7.09
CA ILE A 48 -10.34 4.19 -7.55
C ILE A 48 -10.35 4.43 -9.07
N PHE A 49 -9.58 5.42 -9.51
CA PHE A 49 -9.38 5.73 -10.92
C PHE A 49 -7.90 5.54 -11.24
N GLU A 50 -7.58 4.67 -12.18
CA GLU A 50 -6.24 4.47 -12.71
C GLU A 50 -6.23 4.88 -14.18
N ARG A 51 -5.16 5.54 -14.61
CA ARG A 51 -4.96 5.93 -16.01
C ARG A 51 -4.63 4.72 -16.87
N ASP A 52 -3.82 3.82 -16.33
CA ASP A 52 -3.33 2.68 -17.07
C ASP A 52 -4.44 1.63 -17.26
N THR A 53 -4.55 1.13 -18.49
CA THR A 53 -5.39 -0.04 -18.79
C THR A 53 -4.66 -1.31 -18.34
N PRO A 54 -5.37 -2.43 -18.12
CA PRO A 54 -4.73 -3.71 -17.80
C PRO A 54 -3.58 -4.07 -18.77
N ASP A 55 -3.78 -3.82 -20.07
CA ASP A 55 -2.77 -4.09 -21.11
C ASP A 55 -1.53 -3.17 -21.03
N ALA A 56 -1.63 -2.00 -20.40
CA ALA A 56 -0.53 -1.06 -20.24
C ALA A 56 0.42 -1.44 -19.09
N VAL A 57 0.00 -2.32 -18.18
CA VAL A 57 0.79 -2.77 -17.02
C VAL A 57 2.02 -3.56 -17.48
N ASP A 58 1.84 -4.46 -18.46
CA ASP A 58 2.94 -5.26 -19.01
C ASP A 58 3.99 -4.40 -19.73
N ALA A 59 3.55 -3.28 -20.33
CA ALA A 59 4.43 -2.36 -21.05
C ALA A 59 5.29 -1.48 -20.12
N ARG A 60 4.92 -1.32 -18.85
CA ARG A 60 5.71 -0.61 -17.83
C ARG A 60 6.48 -1.55 -16.89
N GLY A 61 6.47 -2.85 -17.16
CA GLY A 61 7.25 -3.83 -16.42
C GLY A 61 8.77 -3.72 -16.66
N GLY A 62 9.52 -4.61 -16.02
CA GLY A 62 10.97 -4.75 -16.26
C GLY A 62 11.89 -4.09 -15.22
N TYR A 63 11.34 -3.52 -14.16
CA TYR A 63 12.10 -3.08 -12.99
C TYR A 63 11.54 -3.69 -11.70
N SER A 64 12.43 -3.95 -10.75
CA SER A 64 12.06 -4.39 -9.40
C SER A 64 12.24 -3.24 -8.42
N LEU A 65 11.34 -3.11 -7.45
CA LEU A 65 11.47 -2.16 -6.35
C LEU A 65 12.12 -2.86 -5.15
N SER A 66 13.24 -2.31 -4.65
CA SER A 66 13.83 -2.79 -3.40
C SER A 66 13.06 -2.23 -2.21
N LEU A 67 12.56 -3.11 -1.35
CA LEU A 67 11.90 -2.74 -0.10
C LEU A 67 12.91 -2.76 1.03
N ARG A 68 13.08 -1.61 1.70
CA ARG A 68 13.96 -1.50 2.86
C ARG A 68 13.22 -1.90 4.15
N SER A 69 13.95 -2.56 5.05
CA SER A 69 13.47 -2.99 6.38
C SER A 69 14.00 -2.11 7.51
N ASP A 70 14.82 -1.11 7.21
CA ASP A 70 15.46 -0.27 8.21
C ASP A 70 14.47 0.68 8.89
N SER A 71 14.86 1.13 10.09
CA SER A 71 14.04 1.95 10.98
C SER A 71 13.31 3.13 10.30
N PRO A 72 13.91 3.92 9.39
CA PRO A 72 13.17 5.01 8.74
C PRO A 72 12.16 4.53 7.68
N SER A 73 12.37 3.40 7.02
CA SER A 73 11.62 3.04 5.81
C SER A 73 10.34 2.24 6.07
N HIS A 74 10.28 1.48 7.17
CA HIS A 74 9.12 0.69 7.62
C HIS A 74 8.41 -0.19 6.55
N GLY A 75 9.05 -0.47 5.41
CA GLY A 75 8.39 -1.07 4.24
C GLY A 75 7.92 -2.49 4.51
N ILE A 76 8.80 -3.31 5.08
CA ILE A 76 8.51 -4.69 5.48
C ILE A 76 7.44 -4.75 6.57
N GLN A 77 7.53 -3.88 7.58
CA GLN A 77 6.55 -3.80 8.68
C GLN A 77 5.16 -3.41 8.17
N THR A 78 5.11 -2.59 7.12
CA THR A 78 3.86 -2.18 6.46
C THR A 78 3.21 -3.36 5.73
N LEU A 79 3.99 -4.15 4.99
CA LEU A 79 3.50 -5.39 4.36
C LEU A 79 3.00 -6.40 5.41
N GLN A 80 3.69 -6.51 6.55
CA GLN A 80 3.29 -7.39 7.64
C GLN A 80 1.94 -6.97 8.24
N LYS A 81 1.73 -5.68 8.52
CA LYS A 81 0.44 -5.14 9.01
C LYS A 81 -0.69 -5.34 8.00
N MET A 82 -0.35 -5.38 6.73
CA MET A 82 -1.28 -5.71 5.66
C MET A 82 -1.49 -7.22 5.48
N GLY A 83 -0.73 -8.09 6.16
CA GLY A 83 -0.88 -9.54 6.02
C GLY A 83 -0.57 -10.06 4.62
N ILE A 84 0.25 -9.35 3.84
CA ILE A 84 0.68 -9.75 2.48
C ILE A 84 2.20 -9.94 2.40
N LEU A 85 2.91 -9.89 3.54
CA LEU A 85 4.37 -9.98 3.53
C LEU A 85 4.85 -11.31 2.96
N ASP A 86 4.23 -12.43 3.36
CA ASP A 86 4.63 -13.76 2.91
C ASP A 86 4.41 -13.91 1.40
N ASP A 87 3.24 -13.50 0.88
CA ASP A 87 2.93 -13.50 -0.55
C ASP A 87 3.95 -12.67 -1.37
N ILE A 88 4.39 -11.53 -0.83
CA ILE A 88 5.38 -10.67 -1.48
C ILE A 88 6.78 -11.29 -1.44
N ILE A 89 7.16 -11.97 -0.36
CA ILE A 89 8.44 -12.68 -0.26
C ILE A 89 8.50 -13.83 -1.27
N ASP A 90 7.40 -14.56 -1.46
CA ASP A 90 7.33 -15.70 -2.38
C ASP A 90 7.60 -15.33 -3.84
N VAL A 91 7.29 -14.09 -4.23
CA VAL A 91 7.53 -13.55 -5.58
C VAL A 91 8.75 -12.62 -5.64
N ALA A 92 9.39 -12.32 -4.52
CA ALA A 92 10.53 -11.43 -4.46
C ALA A 92 11.78 -12.08 -5.06
N VAL A 93 12.51 -11.30 -5.85
CA VAL A 93 13.84 -11.70 -6.33
C VAL A 93 14.87 -11.31 -5.28
N PRO A 94 15.62 -12.27 -4.69
CA PRO A 94 16.66 -11.95 -3.73
C PRO A 94 17.76 -11.11 -4.37
N LEU A 95 18.26 -10.11 -3.64
CA LEU A 95 19.39 -9.31 -4.09
C LEU A 95 20.65 -10.19 -4.23
N PRO A 96 21.49 -9.95 -5.26
CA PRO A 96 22.79 -10.59 -5.38
C PRO A 96 23.66 -10.36 -4.14
N LYS A 97 24.30 -11.43 -3.64
CA LYS A 97 25.13 -11.40 -2.43
C LYS A 97 26.37 -10.49 -2.55
N ASP A 98 26.75 -10.13 -3.77
CA ASP A 98 27.88 -9.26 -4.08
C ASP A 98 27.49 -7.78 -4.21
N GLY A 99 26.23 -7.41 -3.92
CA GLY A 99 25.75 -6.03 -3.91
C GLY A 99 25.64 -5.40 -5.31
N LYS A 100 25.86 -6.17 -6.38
CA LYS A 100 25.73 -5.68 -7.75
C LYS A 100 24.27 -5.74 -8.19
N GLY A 101 23.72 -4.61 -8.63
CA GLY A 101 22.33 -4.52 -9.15
C GLY A 101 21.35 -3.71 -8.30
N SER A 102 21.78 -3.15 -7.16
CA SER A 102 20.99 -2.19 -6.40
C SER A 102 21.36 -0.75 -6.79
N ALA A 103 20.45 -0.03 -7.44
CA ALA A 103 20.56 1.41 -7.62
C ALA A 103 19.86 2.10 -6.45
N GLY A 104 20.61 2.42 -5.39
CA GLY A 104 20.14 3.33 -4.35
C GLY A 104 20.41 4.77 -4.80
N ILE A 105 19.37 5.59 -4.96
CA ILE A 105 19.53 7.04 -4.91
C ILE A 105 19.76 7.36 -3.44
N TRP A 106 21.03 7.51 -3.07
CA TRP A 106 21.45 8.01 -1.77
C TRP A 106 21.66 9.51 -1.94
N ASP A 107 20.85 10.32 -1.26
CA ASP A 107 21.21 11.71 -1.05
C ASP A 107 22.34 11.73 -0.02
N GLY A 108 23.42 12.44 -0.32
CA GLY A 108 24.71 12.35 0.37
C GLY A 108 24.75 13.02 1.75
N ASP A 109 23.63 13.61 2.18
CA ASP A 109 23.55 14.40 3.40
C ASP A 109 22.76 13.66 4.48
N MET A 110 23.44 12.75 5.17
CA MET A 110 23.10 12.33 6.54
C MET A 110 24.34 12.47 7.44
#